data_AF-A0ABD0NV90-F1
#
_entry.id   AF-A0ABD0NV90-F1
#
_cell.length_a   1.000
_cell.length_b   1.000
_cell.length_c   1.000
_cell.angle_alpha   90.00
_cell.angle_beta   90.00
_cell.angle_gamma   90.00
#
_symmetry.space_group_name_H-M   'P 1'
#
loop_
_entity.id
_entity.type
_entity.pdbx_description
1 polymer ?
#
loop_
_entity_poly.entity_id
_entity_poly.type
_entity_poly.pdbx_seq_one_letter_code
_entity_poly.pdbx_strand_id
1 'polypeptide(L)'
;LPGLRSSAVMAGLQQEAQRALHMLILSHPNPRDRGTFMDMLFVASALQMEAQSLVTELFFRPITGQTDFHKLLNEMIVKNC
;
A
#
# COMPACT_ATOMS: atom_id res chain seq x y z
N LEU A 1 -10.29 -9.27 4.97
CA LEU A 1 -9.83 -9.95 3.75
C LEU A 1 -9.82 -11.45 3.99
N PRO A 2 -10.57 -12.26 3.23
CA PRO A 2 -10.57 -13.71 3.40
C PRO A 2 -9.16 -14.28 3.14
N GLY A 3 -8.71 -15.24 3.96
CA GLY A 3 -7.42 -15.93 3.81
C GLY A 3 -6.24 -15.35 4.61
N LEU A 4 -6.37 -14.17 5.22
CA LEU A 4 -5.32 -13.56 6.05
C LEU A 4 -5.35 -14.10 7.48
N ARG A 5 -4.29 -14.82 7.88
CA ARG A 5 -4.18 -15.44 9.21
C ARG A 5 -4.00 -14.45 10.36
N SER A 6 -3.48 -13.25 10.09
CA SER A 6 -3.12 -12.25 11.10
C SER A 6 -3.84 -10.92 10.91
N SER A 7 -5.13 -10.96 10.55
CA SER A 7 -5.92 -9.77 10.22
C SER A 7 -5.92 -8.71 11.33
N ALA A 8 -5.95 -9.13 12.61
CA ALA A 8 -5.90 -8.20 13.74
C ALA A 8 -4.55 -7.47 13.86
N VAL A 9 -3.44 -8.18 13.64
CA VAL A 9 -2.09 -7.60 13.67
C VAL A 9 -1.91 -6.60 12.53
N MET A 10 -2.38 -6.95 11.32
CA MET A 10 -2.33 -6.04 10.18
C MET A 10 -3.16 -4.77 10.41
N ALA A 11 -4.36 -4.90 10.99
CA ALA A 11 -5.18 -3.74 11.32
C ALA A 11 -4.46 -2.83 12.33
N GLY A 12 -3.80 -3.41 13.34
CA GLY A 12 -2.97 -2.67 14.29
C GLY A 12 -1.80 -1.93 13.61
N LEU A 13 -1.08 -2.59 12.71
CA LEU A 13 0.00 -1.96 11.95
C LEU A 13 -0.50 -0.83 11.05
N GLN A 14 -1.66 -1.01 10.41
CA GLN A 14 -2.27 0.02 9.60
C GLN A 14 -2.66 1.24 10.45
N GLN A 15 -3.23 1.01 11.64
CA GLN A 15 -3.56 2.07 12.58
C GLN A 15 -2.31 2.84 13.05
N GLU A 16 -1.22 2.14 13.34
CA GLU A 16 0.04 2.77 13.75
C GLU A 16 0.65 3.62 12.63
N ALA A 17 0.67 3.10 11.40
CA ALA A 17 1.12 3.87 10.23
C ALA A 17 0.28 5.15 10.03
N GLN A 18 -1.05 5.05 10.15
CA GLN A 18 -1.93 6.22 10.06
C GLN A 18 -1.65 7.23 11.18
N ARG A 19 -1.45 6.74 12.41
CA ARG A 19 -1.10 7.60 13.55
C ARG A 19 0.23 8.32 13.31
N ALA A 20 1.26 7.62 12.86
CA ALA A 20 2.57 8.20 12.56
C ALA A 20 2.48 9.30 11.49
N LEU A 21 1.72 9.05 10.42
CA LEU A 21 1.44 10.04 9.38
C LEU A 21 0.71 11.25 9.94
N HIS A 22 -0.32 11.05 10.78
CA HIS A 22 -1.02 12.16 11.45
C HIS A 22 -0.11 12.98 12.36
N MET A 23 0.77 12.33 13.14
CA MET A 23 1.74 13.03 13.98
C MET A 23 2.70 13.88 13.15
N LEU A 24 3.17 13.36 12.00
CA LEU A 24 4.00 14.12 11.07
C LEU A 24 3.28 15.40 10.60
N ILE A 25 2.02 15.31 10.19
CA ILE A 25 1.25 16.48 9.73
C ILE A 25 1.07 17.51 10.84
N LEU A 26 0.74 17.07 12.06
CA LEU A 26 0.53 17.96 13.19
C LEU A 26 1.82 18.65 13.63
N SER A 27 2.97 18.00 13.43
CA SER A 27 4.29 18.56 13.71
C SER A 27 4.74 19.63 12.71
N HIS A 28 4.06 19.76 11.55
CA HIS A 28 4.34 20.82 10.57
C HIS A 28 3.36 22.00 10.78
N PRO A 29 3.86 23.18 11.19
CA PRO A 29 3.01 24.31 11.57
C PRO A 29 2.40 25.07 10.38
N ASN A 30 2.78 24.75 9.14
CA ASN A 30 2.28 25.45 7.97
C ASN A 30 0.94 24.85 7.50
N PRO A 31 -0.16 25.63 7.44
CA PRO A 31 -1.46 25.15 6.97
C PRO A 31 -1.44 24.65 5.52
N ARG A 32 -0.44 25.06 4.71
CA ARG A 32 -0.24 24.58 3.34
C ARG A 32 0.08 23.08 3.28
N ASP A 33 0.76 22.55 4.29
CA ASP A 33 1.23 21.16 4.35
C ASP A 33 0.10 20.18 4.71
N ARG A 34 -0.97 20.69 5.36
CA ARG A 34 -2.17 19.90 5.70
C ARG A 34 -3.00 19.57 4.47
N GLY A 35 -3.09 20.48 3.49
CA GLY A 35 -3.73 20.23 2.20
C GLY A 35 -2.99 19.14 1.41
N THR A 36 -1.66 19.17 1.43
CA THR A 36 -0.80 18.21 0.71
C THR A 36 -1.00 16.78 1.19
N PHE A 37 -1.26 16.57 2.48
CA PHE A 37 -1.53 15.22 3.00
C PHE A 37 -2.93 14.72 2.63
N MET A 38 -3.94 15.59 2.69
CA MET A 38 -5.29 15.21 2.26
C MET A 38 -5.30 14.85 0.77
N ASP A 39 -4.56 15.61 -0.04
CA ASP A 39 -4.33 15.31 -1.45
C ASP A 39 -3.57 13.99 -1.62
N MET A 40 -2.56 13.70 -0.80
CA MET A 40 -1.83 12.43 -0.83
C MET A 40 -2.71 11.23 -0.50
N LEU A 41 -3.55 11.32 0.54
CA LEU A 41 -4.52 10.29 0.89
C LEU A 41 -5.60 10.13 -0.19
N PHE A 42 -6.02 11.24 -0.80
CA PHE A 42 -6.98 11.25 -1.89
C PHE A 42 -6.40 10.57 -3.13
N VAL A 43 -5.16 10.89 -3.51
CA VAL A 43 -4.45 10.23 -4.61
C VAL A 43 -4.24 8.75 -4.31
N ALA A 44 -3.88 8.37 -3.08
CA ALA A 44 -3.76 6.96 -2.70
C ALA A 44 -5.10 6.20 -2.80
N SER A 45 -6.21 6.86 -2.45
CA SER A 45 -7.56 6.29 -2.56
C SER A 45 -8.03 6.20 -4.02
N ALA A 46 -7.77 7.22 -4.84
CA ALA A 46 -8.03 7.21 -6.27
C ALA A 46 -7.21 6.12 -6.98
N LEU A 47 -5.94 5.97 -6.59
CA LEU A 47 -5.12 4.84 -7.00
C LEU A 47 -5.77 3.53 -6.61
N GLN A 48 -6.27 3.34 -5.39
CA GLN A 48 -6.92 2.08 -5.00
C GLN A 48 -8.14 1.72 -5.87
N MET A 49 -8.89 2.72 -6.34
CA MET A 49 -10.05 2.55 -7.22
C MET A 49 -9.66 2.22 -8.66
N GLU A 50 -8.64 2.88 -9.21
CA GLU A 50 -8.16 2.67 -10.59
C GLU A 50 -7.15 1.50 -10.71
N ALA A 51 -6.49 1.12 -9.60
CA ALA A 51 -5.34 0.21 -9.57
C ALA A 51 -5.69 -1.26 -9.73
N GLN A 52 -6.92 -1.71 -9.44
CA GLN A 52 -7.18 -3.15 -9.44
C GLN A 52 -6.95 -3.79 -10.82
N SER A 53 -7.23 -3.08 -11.92
CA SER A 53 -6.86 -3.51 -13.27
C SER A 53 -5.49 -2.99 -13.68
N LEU A 54 -5.16 -1.74 -13.33
CA LEU A 54 -3.96 -1.04 -13.81
C LEU A 54 -2.66 -1.52 -13.17
N VAL A 55 -2.65 -1.92 -11.89
CA VAL A 55 -1.44 -2.44 -11.21
C VAL A 55 -1.05 -3.81 -11.78
N THR A 56 -2.03 -4.66 -12.08
CA THR A 56 -1.81 -5.89 -12.84
C THR A 56 -1.20 -5.64 -14.20
N GLU A 57 -1.67 -4.64 -14.95
CA GLU A 57 -1.13 -4.32 -16.27
C GLU A 57 0.24 -3.64 -16.25
N LEU A 58 0.46 -2.69 -15.33
CA LEU A 58 1.68 -1.86 -15.29
C LEU A 58 2.87 -2.53 -14.60
N PHE A 59 2.63 -3.24 -13.49
CA PHE A 59 3.71 -3.81 -12.69
C PHE A 59 3.87 -5.30 -12.90
N PHE A 60 2.77 -6.03 -13.16
CA PHE A 60 2.83 -7.49 -13.17
C PHE A 60 2.91 -8.08 -14.56
N ARG A 61 2.15 -7.59 -15.54
CA ARG A 61 2.18 -8.14 -16.91
C ARG A 61 3.57 -8.15 -17.57
N PRO A 62 4.43 -7.12 -17.41
CA PRO A 62 5.78 -7.13 -17.98
C PRO A 62 6.77 -8.03 -17.23
N ILE A 63 6.60 -8.21 -15.91
CA ILE A 63 7.55 -8.92 -15.03
C ILE A 63 7.19 -10.41 -14.89
N THR A 64 5.89 -10.75 -14.86
CA THR A 64 5.43 -12.12 -14.60
C THR A 64 5.24 -12.94 -15.89
N GLY A 65 4.98 -12.33 -17.05
CA GLY A 65 4.58 -13.09 -18.24
C GLY A 65 3.33 -13.94 -17.94
N GLN A 66 3.45 -15.28 -17.98
CA GLN A 66 2.41 -16.24 -17.55
C GLN A 66 2.63 -16.82 -16.14
N THR A 67 3.62 -16.32 -15.40
CA THR A 67 4.01 -16.86 -14.10
C THR A 67 2.97 -16.56 -13.04
N ASP A 68 2.58 -17.58 -12.27
CA ASP A 68 1.72 -17.43 -11.11
C ASP A 68 2.32 -16.40 -10.13
N PHE A 69 1.55 -15.35 -9.85
CA PHE A 69 1.95 -14.25 -8.98
C PHE A 69 2.29 -14.69 -7.56
N HIS A 70 1.55 -15.65 -7.01
CA HIS A 70 1.85 -16.21 -5.69
C HIS A 70 3.16 -16.99 -5.70
N LYS A 71 3.50 -17.65 -6.81
CA LYS A 71 4.79 -18.33 -6.96
C LYS A 71 5.93 -17.31 -6.98
N LEU A 72 5.80 -16.24 -7.78
CA LEU A 72 6.82 -15.18 -7.85
C LEU A 72 7.04 -14.50 -6.49
N LEU A 73 5.97 -14.11 -5.79
CA LEU A 73 6.08 -13.49 -4.46
C LEU A 73 6.78 -14.40 -3.45
N ASN A 74 6.45 -15.69 -3.45
CA ASN A 74 7.14 -16.66 -2.59
C ASN A 74 8.62 -16.75 -2.93
N GLU A 75 8.99 -16.76 -4.21
CA GLU A 75 10.40 -16.77 -4.60
C GLU A 75 11.13 -15.51 -4.13
N MET A 76 10.55 -14.32 -4.32
CA MET A 76 11.19 -13.06 -3.93
C MET A 76 11.35 -12.90 -2.42
N ILE A 77 10.37 -13.35 -1.64
CA ILE A 77 10.32 -13.16 -0.18
C ILE A 77 11.02 -14.29 0.57
N VAL A 78 10.93 -15.54 0.08
CA VAL A 78 11.39 -16.73 0.80
C VAL A 78 12.73 -17.25 0.29
N LYS A 79 13.04 -17.12 -1.02
CA LYS A 79 14.32 -17.62 -1.57
C LYS A 79 15.49 -16.63 -1.45
N ASN A 80 15.26 -15.41 -0.97
CA ASN A 80 16.31 -14.40 -0.75
C ASN A 80 16.76 -14.30 0.73
N CYS A 81 16.49 -15.33 1.54
CA CYS A 81 17.09 -15.52 2.87
C CYS A 81 18.01 -16.74 2.86
#